data_AF-A0A2T1E6R1-F1
#
_entry.id   AF-A0A2T1E6R1-F1
#
_cell.length_a   1.000
_cell.length_b   1.000
_cell.length_c   1.000
_cell.angle_alpha   90.00
_cell.angle_beta   90.00
_cell.angle_gamma   90.00
#
_symmetry.space_group_name_H-M   'P 1'
#
loop_
_entity.id
_entity.type
_entity.pdbx_description
1 polymer ?
#
loop_
_entity_poly.entity_id
_entity_poly.type
_entity_poly.pdbx_seq_one_letter_code
_entity_poly.pdbx_strand_id
1 'polypeptide(L)'
;MDGFDNKIHQEQHNAGGIADPSLSKANDANLAASSKGSSVLASDLEQSLNQTLSTDEKAAAPAATIGVDDHDHAPKVGPFETHVDLNNVANAKTLNAKQVGKQGSFEGSFGDKGDFLNPGGGNNTVIAGGGNDVIRGAGKGLNTITTGTGKDTIILGKETTNRIFDFDPTNDRFVLQGVNPKDIIIAQGKNPGKGGLEQPLDSVNNALIIDKREGHILASLTFAKASDINESHFSRLTGEANESLKNEALKADGFKNQRGDGKLTGTLGHDRLIGGKGDDFLYVGDDGFKFGTAKGGGGTEFPFKTDSPGTSELTPTLKNGVLSFTGSYKDFDGAPLFSQGEKELDPNAKILSGADPKALTDGFLKVPVDKEGNAISGTHLHFSTAGDNRGNFADATVVRYFENTPTDAKSGTLSGTFELSPEEQAAFLGGNLYVNIHSNIDVDGDGRAGFATGENRLNFNKDVVQFA
;
A
#
# COMPACT_ATOMS: atom_id res chain seq x y z
N MET A 1 -70.14 29.34 -25.51
CA MET A 1 -68.95 30.14 -25.83
C MET A 1 -67.89 29.15 -26.25
N ASP A 2 -67.86 28.97 -27.57
CA ASP A 2 -66.81 28.53 -28.50
C ASP A 2 -65.62 27.74 -27.95
N GLY A 3 -65.19 26.63 -28.53
CA GLY A 3 -65.59 25.98 -29.78
C GLY A 3 -64.64 24.81 -30.03
N PHE A 4 -65.19 23.68 -30.47
CA PHE A 4 -64.45 22.52 -30.95
C PHE A 4 -65.28 21.80 -32.02
N ASP A 5 -64.55 21.28 -33.01
CA ASP A 5 -64.96 20.27 -34.00
C ASP A 5 -65.96 20.73 -35.09
N ASN A 6 -65.93 20.27 -36.35
CA ASN A 6 -65.53 18.96 -36.84
C ASN A 6 -65.37 18.99 -38.39
N LYS A 7 -64.44 18.16 -38.89
CA LYS A 7 -64.53 17.27 -40.07
C LYS A 7 -64.78 17.76 -41.52
N ILE A 8 -63.81 17.34 -42.35
CA ILE A 8 -63.84 16.44 -43.55
C ILE A 8 -64.62 16.87 -44.81
N HIS A 9 -63.88 16.93 -45.93
CA HIS A 9 -64.00 16.17 -47.21
C HIS A 9 -63.00 16.84 -48.20
N GLN A 10 -62.34 16.24 -49.20
CA GLN A 10 -62.54 15.11 -50.11
C GLN A 10 -61.18 14.97 -50.85
N GLU A 11 -60.64 13.81 -51.26
CA GLU A 11 -60.94 13.02 -52.47
C GLU A 11 -59.87 11.89 -52.55
N GLN A 12 -60.26 10.61 -52.62
CA GLN A 12 -60.28 9.75 -53.83
C GLN A 12 -58.86 9.30 -54.32
N HIS A 13 -58.54 8.04 -54.65
CA HIS A 13 -59.33 6.89 -55.12
C HIS A 13 -58.59 5.54 -54.88
N ASN A 14 -59.37 4.53 -54.47
CA ASN A 14 -59.43 3.12 -54.90
C ASN A 14 -58.17 2.30 -55.27
N ALA A 15 -57.98 1.17 -54.57
CA ALA A 15 -58.43 -0.19 -54.96
C ALA A 15 -57.62 -1.21 -54.12
N GLY A 16 -58.18 -1.93 -53.14
CA GLY A 16 -58.97 -3.17 -53.30
C GLY A 16 -58.04 -4.38 -53.51
N GLY A 17 -57.96 -5.44 -52.72
CA GLY A 17 -58.64 -5.85 -51.48
C GLY A 17 -58.25 -7.30 -51.13
N ILE A 18 -58.12 -7.57 -49.83
CA ILE A 18 -58.63 -8.74 -49.09
C ILE A 18 -57.89 -10.12 -49.17
N ALA A 19 -57.34 -10.48 -47.99
CA ALA A 19 -57.35 -11.76 -47.25
C ALA A 19 -56.35 -12.92 -47.50
N ASP A 20 -55.59 -13.18 -46.43
CA ASP A 20 -55.01 -14.41 -45.88
C ASP A 20 -55.96 -15.63 -45.92
N PRO A 21 -55.51 -16.90 -46.11
CA PRO A 21 -55.15 -17.75 -44.96
C PRO A 21 -54.10 -18.88 -45.22
N SER A 22 -53.14 -19.01 -44.29
CA SER A 22 -52.66 -20.27 -43.67
C SER A 22 -52.00 -21.43 -44.47
N LEU A 23 -50.91 -21.96 -43.87
CA LEU A 23 -50.41 -23.36 -43.84
C LEU A 23 -49.64 -23.95 -45.05
N SER A 24 -48.31 -24.12 -44.92
CA SER A 24 -47.66 -25.40 -44.51
C SER A 24 -46.19 -25.60 -44.98
N LYS A 25 -45.32 -25.97 -44.01
CA LYS A 25 -44.15 -26.92 -44.05
C LYS A 25 -42.96 -26.65 -45.00
N ALA A 26 -41.69 -26.91 -44.70
CA ALA A 26 -40.92 -27.34 -43.52
C ALA A 26 -39.41 -27.31 -43.87
N ASN A 27 -38.50 -26.98 -42.93
CA ASN A 27 -37.30 -27.76 -42.52
C ASN A 27 -36.20 -26.91 -41.83
N ASP A 28 -36.12 -27.11 -40.50
CA ASP A 28 -34.97 -27.47 -39.66
C ASP A 28 -33.64 -26.68 -39.60
N ALA A 29 -33.44 -26.15 -38.37
CA ALA A 29 -32.28 -26.33 -37.46
C ALA A 29 -30.96 -25.58 -37.73
N ASN A 30 -30.68 -24.57 -36.88
CA ASN A 30 -29.65 -24.75 -35.85
C ASN A 30 -29.80 -23.76 -34.67
N LEU A 31 -29.79 -24.30 -33.46
CA LEU A 31 -29.87 -23.61 -32.16
C LEU A 31 -28.47 -23.19 -31.71
N ALA A 32 -28.30 -21.92 -31.32
CA ALA A 32 -27.37 -21.53 -30.26
C ALA A 32 -27.73 -20.12 -29.76
N ALA A 33 -28.61 -20.06 -28.77
CA ALA A 33 -28.74 -18.90 -27.90
C ALA A 33 -27.63 -18.98 -26.84
N SER A 34 -26.75 -17.97 -26.76
CA SER A 34 -25.88 -17.74 -25.61
C SER A 34 -26.10 -16.34 -25.06
N SER A 35 -26.87 -16.31 -23.97
CA SER A 35 -26.91 -15.34 -22.87
C SER A 35 -26.06 -14.06 -23.00
N LYS A 36 -26.74 -12.93 -23.25
CA LYS A 36 -26.30 -11.60 -22.80
C LYS A 36 -27.21 -11.18 -21.64
N GLY A 37 -26.78 -11.45 -20.41
CA GLY A 37 -27.60 -11.18 -19.23
C GLY A 37 -26.77 -11.15 -17.96
N SER A 38 -25.75 -10.29 -17.89
CA SER A 38 -25.08 -9.99 -16.62
C SER A 38 -24.38 -8.62 -16.56
N SER A 39 -24.25 -7.87 -17.67
CA SER A 39 -23.53 -6.58 -17.67
C SER A 39 -24.40 -5.39 -17.24
N VAL A 40 -25.68 -5.36 -17.62
CA VAL A 40 -26.58 -4.21 -17.35
C VAL A 40 -26.84 -4.01 -15.85
N LEU A 41 -26.97 -5.09 -15.08
CA LEU A 41 -27.20 -4.99 -13.63
C LEU A 41 -25.96 -4.53 -12.84
N ALA A 42 -24.76 -4.78 -13.35
CA ALA A 42 -23.52 -4.33 -12.71
C ALA A 42 -23.30 -2.83 -12.98
N SER A 43 -23.49 -2.39 -14.22
CA SER A 43 -23.41 -0.98 -14.59
C SER A 43 -24.48 -0.13 -13.89
N ASP A 44 -25.70 -0.65 -13.73
CA ASP A 44 -26.79 0.06 -13.03
C ASP A 44 -26.53 0.15 -11.52
N LEU A 45 -25.94 -0.89 -10.92
CA LEU A 45 -25.52 -0.88 -9.51
C LEU A 45 -24.40 0.14 -9.28
N GLU A 46 -23.41 0.20 -10.15
CA GLU A 46 -22.34 1.20 -10.11
C GLU A 46 -22.84 2.61 -10.35
N GLN A 47 -23.76 2.79 -11.30
CA GLN A 47 -24.41 4.06 -11.56
C GLN A 47 -25.17 4.53 -10.32
N SER A 48 -25.89 3.65 -9.62
CA SER A 48 -26.57 4.00 -8.37
C SER A 48 -25.59 4.34 -7.24
N LEU A 49 -24.48 3.60 -7.09
CA LEU A 49 -23.48 3.82 -6.04
C LEU A 49 -22.65 5.09 -6.26
N ASN A 50 -22.20 5.36 -7.49
CA ASN A 50 -21.49 6.61 -7.82
C ASN A 50 -22.43 7.82 -7.76
N GLN A 51 -23.73 7.64 -8.03
CA GLN A 51 -24.73 8.69 -7.79
C GLN A 51 -24.97 8.96 -6.29
N THR A 52 -24.64 8.04 -5.38
CA THR A 52 -24.72 8.28 -3.91
C THR A 52 -23.52 9.03 -3.32
N LEU A 53 -22.45 9.26 -4.09
CA LEU A 53 -21.35 10.12 -3.62
C LEU A 53 -21.85 11.54 -3.36
N SER A 54 -21.37 12.17 -2.28
CA SER A 54 -21.66 13.59 -2.02
C SER A 54 -21.15 14.45 -3.17
N THR A 55 -21.77 15.61 -3.39
CA THR A 55 -21.30 16.61 -4.38
C THR A 55 -19.83 16.98 -4.18
N ASP A 56 -19.38 16.96 -2.93
CA ASP A 56 -18.05 17.34 -2.50
C ASP A 56 -17.00 16.26 -2.87
N GLU A 57 -17.40 14.98 -2.86
CA GLU A 57 -16.57 13.84 -3.31
C GLU A 57 -16.66 13.62 -4.82
N LYS A 58 -17.80 13.91 -5.46
CA LYS A 58 -17.98 13.82 -6.92
C LYS A 58 -17.07 14.77 -7.72
N ALA A 59 -16.68 15.89 -7.13
CA ALA A 59 -15.77 16.83 -7.76
C ALA A 59 -14.29 16.38 -7.69
N ALA A 60 -13.96 15.42 -6.81
CA ALA A 60 -12.66 14.75 -6.71
C ALA A 60 -12.60 13.45 -7.54
N ALA A 61 -13.73 12.75 -7.71
CA ALA A 61 -13.80 11.56 -8.56
C ALA A 61 -13.79 11.91 -10.06
N PRO A 62 -13.12 11.13 -10.93
CA PRO A 62 -13.26 11.28 -12.38
C PRO A 62 -14.70 11.00 -12.80
N ALA A 63 -15.23 11.80 -13.74
CA ALA A 63 -16.51 11.54 -14.36
C ALA A 63 -16.45 10.17 -15.05
N ALA A 64 -17.27 9.21 -14.61
CA ALA A 64 -17.44 7.95 -15.31
C ALA A 64 -17.88 8.25 -16.76
N THR A 65 -17.01 7.96 -17.72
CA THR A 65 -17.35 8.14 -19.14
C THR A 65 -18.24 6.96 -19.51
N ILE A 66 -19.54 7.23 -19.62
CA ILE A 66 -20.57 6.22 -19.86
C ILE A 66 -20.43 5.68 -21.29
N GLY A 67 -20.22 4.36 -21.43
CA GLY A 67 -20.60 3.64 -22.64
C GLY A 67 -19.50 3.07 -23.54
N VAL A 68 -18.26 2.90 -23.06
CA VAL A 68 -17.26 2.06 -23.73
C VAL A 68 -16.92 0.92 -22.79
N ASP A 69 -16.65 -0.26 -23.35
CA ASP A 69 -16.07 -1.41 -22.67
C ASP A 69 -14.76 -0.96 -21.97
N ASP A 70 -14.86 -0.48 -20.72
CA ASP A 70 -13.76 0.16 -19.96
C ASP A 70 -12.88 -0.89 -19.28
N HIS A 71 -12.42 -1.85 -20.08
CA HIS A 71 -11.28 -2.72 -19.72
C HIS A 71 -9.93 -1.96 -19.83
N ASP A 72 -9.95 -0.64 -19.92
CA ASP A 72 -8.78 0.20 -20.25
C ASP A 72 -8.34 1.05 -19.05
N HIS A 73 -8.27 0.43 -17.88
CA HIS A 73 -7.38 0.92 -16.82
C HIS A 73 -5.99 0.45 -17.17
N ALA A 74 -5.06 1.38 -17.31
CA ALA A 74 -3.71 1.06 -17.71
C ALA A 74 -3.19 -0.05 -16.79
N PRO A 75 -2.81 -1.24 -17.33
CA PRO A 75 -2.40 -2.39 -16.53
C PRO A 75 -1.08 -2.12 -15.78
N LYS A 76 -0.51 -0.93 -15.98
CA LYS A 76 0.76 -0.47 -15.43
C LYS A 76 0.66 0.99 -14.98
N VAL A 77 1.09 1.26 -13.75
CA VAL A 77 1.28 2.60 -13.19
C VAL A 77 2.74 2.73 -12.77
N GLY A 78 3.50 3.60 -13.44
CA GLY A 78 4.94 3.67 -13.23
C GLY A 78 5.60 2.31 -13.47
N PRO A 79 6.33 1.74 -12.49
CA PRO A 79 6.91 0.40 -12.60
C PRO A 79 5.95 -0.73 -12.19
N PHE A 80 4.79 -0.43 -11.62
CA PHE A 80 3.89 -1.42 -11.04
C PHE A 80 2.89 -1.95 -12.07
N GLU A 81 2.82 -3.27 -12.21
CA GLU A 81 1.71 -3.93 -12.91
C GLU A 81 0.51 -4.03 -11.94
N THR A 82 -0.59 -3.36 -12.28
CA THR A 82 -1.83 -3.31 -11.47
C THR A 82 -2.73 -4.52 -11.68
N HIS A 83 -2.40 -5.36 -12.66
CA HIS A 83 -3.12 -6.58 -13.01
C HIS A 83 -2.24 -7.80 -12.83
N VAL A 84 -2.84 -8.92 -12.45
CA VAL A 84 -2.15 -10.20 -12.28
C VAL A 84 -2.98 -11.35 -12.83
N ASP A 85 -2.32 -12.25 -13.56
CA ASP A 85 -2.92 -13.53 -13.95
C ASP A 85 -3.06 -14.42 -12.71
N LEU A 86 -4.24 -15.00 -12.51
CA LEU A 86 -4.51 -15.86 -11.35
C LEU A 86 -3.65 -17.14 -11.32
N ASN A 87 -3.04 -17.53 -12.43
CA ASN A 87 -2.04 -18.61 -12.47
C ASN A 87 -0.70 -18.19 -11.86
N ASN A 88 -0.42 -16.88 -11.84
CA ASN A 88 0.79 -16.27 -11.29
C ASN A 88 0.67 -15.91 -9.81
N VAL A 89 -0.39 -16.34 -9.13
CA VAL A 89 -0.53 -16.21 -7.67
C VAL A 89 -0.61 -17.58 -7.00
N ALA A 90 -0.29 -17.66 -5.72
CA ALA A 90 -0.37 -18.85 -4.89
C ALA A 90 -1.57 -18.76 -3.93
N ASN A 91 -2.08 -19.90 -3.48
CA ASN A 91 -3.13 -20.00 -2.46
C ASN A 91 -4.40 -19.17 -2.77
N ALA A 92 -4.74 -19.02 -4.05
CA ALA A 92 -5.90 -18.24 -4.47
C ALA A 92 -7.21 -18.83 -3.92
N LYS A 93 -7.97 -18.01 -3.20
CA LYS A 93 -9.29 -18.33 -2.64
C LYS A 93 -10.28 -17.24 -3.01
N THR A 94 -11.41 -17.63 -3.60
CA THR A 94 -12.55 -16.72 -3.79
C THR A 94 -13.29 -16.48 -2.47
N LEU A 95 -13.69 -15.24 -2.18
CA LEU A 95 -14.52 -14.96 -1.01
C LEU A 95 -15.90 -15.63 -1.10
N ASN A 96 -16.37 -16.15 0.02
CA ASN A 96 -17.75 -16.56 0.15
C ASN A 96 -18.67 -15.35 0.37
N ALA A 97 -19.34 -14.90 -0.69
CA ALA A 97 -20.24 -13.75 -0.64
C ALA A 97 -21.38 -13.84 0.38
N LYS A 98 -21.74 -15.03 0.86
CA LYS A 98 -22.75 -15.22 1.91
C LYS A 98 -22.23 -14.87 3.31
N GLN A 99 -20.92 -14.90 3.52
CA GLN A 99 -20.27 -14.55 4.79
C GLN A 99 -19.83 -13.09 4.84
N VAL A 100 -19.87 -12.38 3.71
CA VAL A 100 -19.54 -10.95 3.62
C VAL A 100 -20.76 -10.11 4.00
N GLY A 101 -20.64 -9.41 5.12
CA GLY A 101 -21.67 -8.54 5.68
C GLY A 101 -21.93 -7.27 4.87
N LYS A 102 -22.69 -6.36 5.47
CA LYS A 102 -22.93 -5.01 4.96
C LYS A 102 -22.43 -4.00 6.01
N GLN A 103 -21.74 -2.97 5.57
CA GLN A 103 -21.42 -1.80 6.39
C GLN A 103 -22.63 -0.87 6.34
N GLY A 104 -23.33 -0.69 7.47
CA GLY A 104 -24.54 0.15 7.52
C GLY A 104 -24.30 1.62 7.88
N SER A 105 -23.24 1.92 8.67
CA SER A 105 -22.84 3.28 9.06
C SER A 105 -21.37 3.28 9.48
N PHE A 106 -20.65 4.38 9.30
CA PHE A 106 -19.32 4.62 9.89
C PHE A 106 -19.39 5.47 11.17
N GLU A 107 -20.58 5.91 11.59
CA GLU A 107 -20.76 6.60 12.86
C GLU A 107 -20.18 5.77 14.02
N GLY A 108 -19.37 6.42 14.87
CA GLY A 108 -18.65 5.77 15.97
C GLY A 108 -17.54 4.79 15.54
N SER A 109 -17.30 4.60 14.23
CA SER A 109 -16.19 3.74 13.76
C SER A 109 -14.84 4.40 13.99
N PHE A 110 -14.78 5.73 14.05
CA PHE A 110 -13.56 6.52 14.17
C PHE A 110 -12.91 6.49 15.57
N GLY A 111 -13.62 6.04 16.61
CA GLY A 111 -13.12 6.16 17.98
C GLY A 111 -12.88 7.63 18.37
N ASP A 112 -11.89 7.89 19.23
CA ASP A 112 -11.63 9.23 19.79
C ASP A 112 -10.75 10.13 18.89
N LYS A 113 -10.02 9.54 17.94
CA LYS A 113 -9.01 10.22 17.11
C LYS A 113 -8.95 9.75 15.65
N GLY A 114 -9.91 8.94 15.20
CA GLY A 114 -9.88 8.41 13.85
C GLY A 114 -10.28 9.43 12.79
N ASP A 115 -9.69 9.29 11.62
CA ASP A 115 -9.77 10.23 10.53
C ASP A 115 -10.52 9.65 9.34
N PHE A 116 -11.11 10.54 8.55
CA PHE A 116 -11.61 10.19 7.23
C PHE A 116 -10.68 10.75 6.16
N LEU A 117 -9.96 9.86 5.48
CA LEU A 117 -9.01 10.21 4.43
C LEU A 117 -9.54 9.73 3.08
N ASN A 118 -9.77 10.66 2.16
CA ASN A 118 -10.17 10.35 0.80
C ASN A 118 -9.14 10.97 -0.16
N PRO A 119 -8.16 10.20 -0.65
CA PRO A 119 -7.13 10.73 -1.54
C PRO A 119 -7.65 11.17 -2.92
N GLY A 120 -8.88 10.86 -3.30
CA GLY A 120 -9.37 11.19 -4.64
C GLY A 120 -8.73 10.33 -5.72
N GLY A 121 -8.63 10.86 -6.94
CA GLY A 121 -8.06 10.13 -8.08
C GLY A 121 -6.65 10.58 -8.42
N GLY A 122 -5.81 9.66 -8.89
CA GLY A 122 -4.38 9.89 -9.14
C GLY A 122 -3.52 8.86 -8.42
N ASN A 123 -2.21 9.09 -8.35
CA ASN A 123 -1.30 8.25 -7.60
C ASN A 123 -0.96 8.91 -6.27
N ASN A 124 -1.64 8.50 -5.22
CA ASN A 124 -1.63 9.23 -3.96
C ASN A 124 -0.79 8.52 -2.90
N THR A 125 -0.31 9.28 -1.93
CA THR A 125 0.22 8.73 -0.68
C THR A 125 -0.66 9.16 0.48
N VAL A 126 -1.07 8.19 1.31
CA VAL A 126 -1.88 8.40 2.50
C VAL A 126 -1.15 7.85 3.71
N ILE A 127 -0.96 8.70 4.72
CA ILE A 127 -0.45 8.33 6.03
C ILE A 127 -1.47 8.77 7.05
N ALA A 128 -2.19 7.80 7.58
CA ALA A 128 -3.20 7.99 8.61
C ALA A 128 -2.57 7.99 10.01
N GLY A 129 -3.38 7.95 11.07
CA GLY A 129 -2.98 8.25 12.44
C GLY A 129 -2.97 7.05 13.37
N GLY A 130 -3.09 7.34 14.68
CA GLY A 130 -3.22 6.31 15.71
C GLY A 130 -4.68 5.95 16.06
N GLY A 131 -5.64 6.60 15.38
CA GLY A 131 -7.07 6.41 15.57
C GLY A 131 -7.62 5.26 14.74
N ASN A 132 -8.94 5.03 14.77
CA ASN A 132 -9.56 4.08 13.87
C ASN A 132 -9.90 4.79 12.56
N ASP A 133 -9.07 4.66 11.54
CA ASP A 133 -9.18 5.50 10.35
C ASP A 133 -10.08 4.86 9.29
N VAL A 134 -10.75 5.70 8.50
CA VAL A 134 -11.47 5.27 7.30
C VAL A 134 -10.80 5.90 6.09
N ILE A 135 -10.18 5.05 5.26
CA ILE A 135 -9.43 5.46 4.09
C ILE A 135 -10.19 5.05 2.83
N ARG A 136 -10.63 6.02 2.02
CA ARG A 136 -11.36 5.76 0.78
C ARG A 136 -10.42 5.58 -0.42
N GLY A 137 -9.82 4.40 -0.53
CA GLY A 137 -8.97 3.98 -1.65
C GLY A 137 -9.73 3.57 -2.91
N ALA A 138 -10.66 4.40 -3.40
CA ALA A 138 -11.62 4.06 -4.46
C ALA A 138 -11.72 5.08 -5.61
N GLY A 139 -10.76 6.01 -5.72
CA GLY A 139 -10.80 7.12 -6.68
C GLY A 139 -10.14 6.89 -8.04
N LYS A 140 -9.77 5.64 -8.37
CA LYS A 140 -8.87 5.22 -9.47
C LYS A 140 -7.40 5.58 -9.24
N GLY A 141 -6.50 4.92 -9.97
CA GLY A 141 -5.06 5.11 -9.85
C GLY A 141 -4.43 4.20 -8.79
N LEU A 142 -3.22 4.56 -8.33
CA LEU A 142 -2.46 3.77 -7.37
C LEU A 142 -2.23 4.56 -6.08
N ASN A 143 -2.73 4.06 -4.95
CA ASN A 143 -2.47 4.66 -3.64
C ASN A 143 -1.39 3.88 -2.90
N THR A 144 -0.45 4.58 -2.27
CA THR A 144 0.45 4.05 -1.24
C THR A 144 -0.09 4.45 0.12
N ILE A 145 -0.35 3.48 1.01
CA ILE A 145 -1.10 3.70 2.24
C ILE A 145 -0.34 3.13 3.43
N THR A 146 -0.19 3.96 4.47
CA THR A 146 0.12 3.54 5.84
C THR A 146 -1.06 3.91 6.71
N THR A 147 -1.69 2.91 7.31
CA THR A 147 -2.91 3.12 8.13
C THR A 147 -2.55 3.52 9.56
N GLY A 148 -1.36 3.15 10.03
CA GLY A 148 -0.87 3.47 11.36
C GLY A 148 -1.27 2.42 12.39
N THR A 149 -1.93 2.85 13.45
CA THR A 149 -2.45 1.96 14.48
C THR A 149 -3.92 2.23 14.69
N GLY A 150 -4.69 1.21 15.02
CA GLY A 150 -6.12 1.36 15.22
C GLY A 150 -6.84 0.17 14.63
N LYS A 151 -8.16 0.32 14.46
CA LYS A 151 -8.98 -0.62 13.69
C LYS A 151 -9.38 0.04 12.38
N ASP A 152 -8.47 0.00 11.43
CA ASP A 152 -8.60 0.81 10.24
C ASP A 152 -9.52 0.15 9.21
N THR A 153 -10.15 1.00 8.42
CA THR A 153 -11.09 0.56 7.39
C THR A 153 -10.69 1.13 6.04
N ILE A 154 -10.31 0.25 5.12
CA ILE A 154 -9.93 0.64 3.77
C ILE A 154 -11.09 0.32 2.83
N ILE A 155 -11.65 1.35 2.20
CA ILE A 155 -12.71 1.20 1.21
C ILE A 155 -12.06 0.91 -0.14
N LEU A 156 -12.27 -0.30 -0.65
CA LEU A 156 -11.75 -0.75 -1.94
C LEU A 156 -12.80 -0.53 -3.03
N GLY A 157 -12.45 0.28 -4.02
CA GLY A 157 -13.23 0.48 -5.24
C GLY A 157 -12.61 -0.27 -6.41
N LYS A 158 -13.41 -0.47 -7.47
CA LYS A 158 -12.88 -0.93 -8.76
C LYS A 158 -11.80 0.04 -9.27
N GLU A 159 -10.92 -0.47 -10.14
CA GLU A 159 -9.98 0.36 -10.92
C GLU A 159 -8.97 1.15 -10.09
N THR A 160 -8.95 0.95 -8.76
CA THR A 160 -7.99 1.54 -7.84
C THR A 160 -7.12 0.43 -7.28
N THR A 161 -5.82 0.64 -7.25
CA THR A 161 -4.87 -0.27 -6.60
C THR A 161 -4.36 0.38 -5.34
N ASN A 162 -4.49 -0.31 -4.21
CA ASN A 162 -4.04 0.20 -2.91
C ASN A 162 -2.85 -0.65 -2.43
N ARG A 163 -1.65 -0.10 -2.45
CA ARG A 163 -0.49 -0.71 -1.81
C ARG A 163 -0.46 -0.28 -0.35
N ILE A 164 -0.62 -1.24 0.55
CA ILE A 164 -0.76 -0.97 1.99
C ILE A 164 0.48 -1.51 2.69
N PHE A 165 1.14 -0.68 3.50
CA PHE A 165 2.44 -0.99 4.09
C PHE A 165 2.36 -1.71 5.43
N ASP A 166 1.26 -1.57 6.17
CA ASP A 166 1.18 -1.95 7.57
C ASP A 166 -0.16 -2.56 7.99
N PHE A 167 -0.93 -3.06 7.02
CA PHE A 167 -2.22 -3.72 7.24
C PHE A 167 -2.10 -4.80 8.33
N ASP A 168 -2.85 -4.63 9.41
CA ASP A 168 -2.95 -5.56 10.51
C ASP A 168 -4.19 -6.44 10.35
N PRO A 169 -4.06 -7.72 9.94
CA PRO A 169 -5.21 -8.62 9.81
C PRO A 169 -5.93 -8.91 11.13
N THR A 170 -5.39 -8.51 12.28
CA THR A 170 -6.10 -8.66 13.56
C THR A 170 -7.12 -7.55 13.80
N ASN A 171 -6.89 -6.36 13.24
CA ASN A 171 -7.62 -5.15 13.59
C ASN A 171 -8.26 -4.45 12.39
N ASP A 172 -7.60 -4.49 11.24
CA ASP A 172 -8.01 -3.76 10.05
C ASP A 172 -9.01 -4.56 9.21
N ARG A 173 -9.76 -3.83 8.39
CA ARG A 173 -10.76 -4.42 7.51
C ARG A 173 -10.91 -3.67 6.19
N PHE A 174 -11.54 -4.35 5.25
CA PHE A 174 -11.93 -3.83 3.95
C PHE A 174 -13.44 -3.62 3.86
N VAL A 175 -13.82 -2.55 3.17
CA VAL A 175 -15.19 -2.32 2.74
C VAL A 175 -15.22 -2.26 1.21
N LEU A 176 -16.00 -3.12 0.58
CA LEU A 176 -16.10 -3.21 -0.87
C LEU A 176 -17.11 -2.19 -1.40
N GLN A 177 -16.65 -1.27 -2.26
CA GLN A 177 -17.47 -0.29 -2.97
C GLN A 177 -17.59 -0.66 -4.45
N GLY A 178 -18.80 -0.98 -4.92
CA GLY A 178 -19.04 -1.28 -6.33
C GLY A 178 -18.45 -2.62 -6.84
N VAL A 179 -17.83 -3.42 -5.95
CA VAL A 179 -17.31 -4.75 -6.27
C VAL A 179 -18.17 -5.84 -5.66
N ASN A 180 -18.41 -6.92 -6.42
CA ASN A 180 -19.15 -8.06 -5.91
C ASN A 180 -18.22 -9.00 -5.12
N PRO A 181 -18.51 -9.34 -3.86
CA PRO A 181 -17.65 -10.22 -3.08
C PRO A 181 -17.38 -11.57 -3.75
N LYS A 182 -18.31 -12.10 -4.55
CA LYS A 182 -18.11 -13.37 -5.28
C LYS A 182 -16.98 -13.32 -6.30
N ASP A 183 -16.60 -12.11 -6.71
CA ASP A 183 -15.57 -11.84 -7.72
C ASP A 183 -14.22 -11.49 -7.07
N ILE A 184 -14.18 -11.37 -5.74
CA ILE A 184 -12.95 -11.12 -5.00
C ILE A 184 -12.18 -12.43 -4.78
N ILE A 185 -10.89 -12.39 -5.11
CA ILE A 185 -9.90 -13.41 -4.76
C ILE A 185 -8.92 -12.83 -3.74
N ILE A 186 -8.65 -13.61 -2.70
CA ILE A 186 -7.48 -13.45 -1.83
C ILE A 186 -6.41 -14.40 -2.35
N ALA A 187 -5.19 -13.93 -2.55
CA ALA A 187 -4.07 -14.78 -2.96
C ALA A 187 -2.74 -14.29 -2.39
N GLN A 188 -1.72 -15.14 -2.36
CA GLN A 188 -0.34 -14.74 -2.11
C GLN A 188 0.34 -14.46 -3.45
N GLY A 189 1.16 -13.42 -3.55
CA GLY A 189 2.00 -13.23 -4.72
C GLY A 189 3.01 -14.37 -4.94
N LYS A 190 3.53 -14.50 -6.16
CA LYS A 190 4.59 -15.47 -6.50
C LYS A 190 5.85 -14.81 -7.03
N ASN A 191 5.83 -13.51 -7.28
CA ASN A 191 6.95 -12.84 -7.92
C ASN A 191 8.10 -12.70 -6.92
N PRO A 192 9.26 -13.34 -7.14
CA PRO A 192 10.40 -13.20 -6.24
C PRO A 192 11.14 -11.86 -6.45
N GLY A 193 10.58 -10.96 -7.27
CA GLY A 193 11.17 -9.70 -7.67
C GLY A 193 11.68 -8.85 -6.50
N LYS A 194 12.59 -7.94 -6.85
CA LYS A 194 13.34 -7.07 -5.93
C LYS A 194 12.43 -6.49 -4.85
N GLY A 195 12.88 -6.41 -3.60
CA GLY A 195 12.17 -5.64 -2.59
C GLY A 195 12.36 -4.14 -2.82
N GLY A 196 12.29 -3.33 -1.76
CA GLY A 196 12.31 -1.88 -1.92
C GLY A 196 10.93 -1.26 -2.19
N LEU A 197 10.95 0.05 -2.36
CA LEU A 197 9.76 0.81 -2.73
C LEU A 197 9.25 0.46 -4.12
N GLU A 198 10.07 -0.08 -5.02
CA GLU A 198 9.63 -0.51 -6.36
C GLU A 198 9.34 -2.00 -6.45
N GLN A 199 9.13 -2.66 -5.31
CA GLN A 199 8.76 -4.07 -5.26
C GLN A 199 7.48 -4.33 -6.07
N PRO A 200 7.45 -5.37 -6.93
CA PRO A 200 6.23 -5.74 -7.65
C PRO A 200 5.06 -5.96 -6.69
N LEU A 201 3.86 -5.52 -7.09
CA LEU A 201 2.67 -5.67 -6.27
C LEU A 201 2.40 -7.15 -5.98
N ASP A 202 2.60 -8.03 -6.96
CA ASP A 202 2.45 -9.49 -6.86
C ASP A 202 3.65 -10.22 -6.25
N SER A 203 4.49 -9.50 -5.49
CA SER A 203 5.63 -10.06 -4.76
C SER A 203 5.22 -11.24 -3.88
N VAL A 204 6.12 -12.23 -3.74
CA VAL A 204 5.99 -13.33 -2.78
C VAL A 204 5.71 -12.87 -1.36
N ASN A 205 6.13 -11.65 -1.02
CA ASN A 205 5.94 -11.07 0.31
C ASN A 205 4.57 -10.41 0.50
N ASN A 206 3.74 -10.33 -0.54
CA ASN A 206 2.49 -9.59 -0.49
C ASN A 206 1.26 -10.51 -0.56
N ALA A 207 0.28 -10.24 0.30
CA ALA A 207 -1.07 -10.75 0.10
C ALA A 207 -1.82 -9.82 -0.86
N LEU A 208 -2.64 -10.40 -1.74
CA LEU A 208 -3.36 -9.69 -2.80
C LEU A 208 -4.86 -9.84 -2.62
N ILE A 209 -5.58 -8.73 -2.82
CA ILE A 209 -7.03 -8.69 -3.00
C ILE A 209 -7.29 -8.33 -4.46
N ILE A 210 -7.90 -9.25 -5.21
CA ILE A 210 -8.00 -9.17 -6.68
C ILE A 210 -9.47 -9.22 -7.10
N ASP A 211 -9.90 -8.34 -8.00
CA ASP A 211 -11.14 -8.54 -8.75
C ASP A 211 -10.88 -9.50 -9.91
N LYS A 212 -11.36 -10.74 -9.79
CA LYS A 212 -11.07 -11.82 -10.75
C LYS A 212 -11.67 -11.61 -12.14
N ARG A 213 -12.61 -10.67 -12.30
CA ARG A 213 -13.23 -10.40 -13.60
C ARG A 213 -12.23 -9.75 -14.55
N GLU A 214 -11.38 -8.88 -14.00
CA GLU A 214 -10.40 -8.10 -14.73
C GLU A 214 -8.97 -8.59 -14.44
N GLY A 215 -8.75 -9.29 -13.32
CA GLY A 215 -7.40 -9.59 -12.81
C GLY A 215 -6.76 -8.38 -12.11
N HIS A 216 -7.53 -7.31 -11.90
CA HIS A 216 -7.09 -6.07 -11.27
C HIS A 216 -6.83 -6.27 -9.77
N ILE A 217 -5.68 -5.80 -9.30
CA ILE A 217 -5.28 -5.82 -7.91
C ILE A 217 -5.92 -4.62 -7.21
N LEU A 218 -6.94 -4.88 -6.38
CA LEU A 218 -7.59 -3.86 -5.54
C LEU A 218 -6.72 -3.45 -4.36
N ALA A 219 -6.00 -4.42 -3.77
CA ALA A 219 -5.03 -4.16 -2.72
C ALA A 219 -3.84 -5.13 -2.77
N SER A 220 -2.66 -4.59 -2.50
CA SER A 220 -1.40 -5.31 -2.28
C SER A 220 -0.93 -5.03 -0.86
N LEU A 221 -1.02 -6.02 0.01
CA LEU A 221 -0.73 -5.92 1.44
C LEU A 221 0.73 -6.34 1.67
N THR A 222 1.58 -5.34 1.84
CA THR A 222 3.03 -5.53 1.91
C THR A 222 3.41 -6.31 3.15
N PHE A 223 4.17 -7.39 2.99
CA PHE A 223 4.60 -8.30 4.07
C PHE A 223 3.46 -9.01 4.83
N ALA A 224 2.23 -8.99 4.30
CA ALA A 224 1.12 -9.76 4.87
C ALA A 224 1.01 -11.15 4.24
N LYS A 225 0.42 -12.09 4.98
CA LYS A 225 0.13 -13.43 4.49
C LYS A 225 -1.32 -13.56 4.07
N ALA A 226 -1.55 -14.13 2.89
CA ALA A 226 -2.89 -14.39 2.39
C ALA A 226 -3.71 -15.32 3.31
N SER A 227 -3.05 -16.19 4.08
CA SER A 227 -3.69 -17.09 5.06
C SER A 227 -4.36 -16.35 6.21
N ASP A 228 -3.93 -15.13 6.50
CA ASP A 228 -4.41 -14.34 7.63
C ASP A 228 -5.66 -13.54 7.24
N ILE A 229 -5.94 -13.45 5.93
CA ILE A 229 -7.10 -12.76 5.38
C ILE A 229 -8.23 -13.76 5.08
N ASN A 230 -9.42 -13.41 5.54
CA ASN A 230 -10.64 -14.20 5.37
C ASN A 230 -11.88 -13.31 5.31
N GLU A 231 -13.05 -13.90 5.12
CA GLU A 231 -14.34 -13.21 4.95
C GLU A 231 -14.69 -12.22 6.07
N SER A 232 -14.20 -12.40 7.31
CA SER A 232 -14.45 -11.47 8.43
C SER A 232 -13.86 -10.09 8.21
N HIS A 233 -12.84 -9.97 7.36
CA HIS A 233 -12.21 -8.69 7.02
C HIS A 233 -13.03 -7.91 6.00
N PHE A 234 -14.11 -8.46 5.46
CA PHE A 234 -14.84 -7.82 4.37
C PHE A 234 -16.27 -7.49 4.77
N SER A 235 -16.69 -6.29 4.41
CA SER A 235 -18.10 -5.92 4.33
C SER A 235 -18.37 -5.19 3.01
N ARG A 236 -19.65 -5.05 2.65
CA ARG A 236 -20.06 -4.27 1.48
C ARG A 236 -20.53 -2.90 1.89
N LEU A 237 -20.09 -1.86 1.19
CA LEU A 237 -20.58 -0.50 1.42
C LEU A 237 -22.08 -0.42 1.08
N THR A 238 -22.89 0.11 2.00
CA THR A 238 -24.28 0.51 1.69
C THR A 238 -24.37 2.01 1.44
N GLY A 239 -25.50 2.46 0.89
CA GLY A 239 -25.76 3.88 0.72
C GLY A 239 -25.75 4.63 2.05
N GLU A 240 -26.36 4.07 3.09
CA GLU A 240 -26.40 4.66 4.44
C GLU A 240 -24.99 4.83 5.04
N ALA A 241 -24.11 3.84 4.87
CA ALA A 241 -22.73 3.99 5.28
C ALA A 241 -22.02 5.08 4.50
N ASN A 242 -22.23 5.16 3.19
CA ASN A 242 -21.65 6.22 2.39
C ASN A 242 -22.15 7.62 2.81
N GLU A 243 -23.43 7.76 3.18
CA GLU A 243 -24.01 9.00 3.71
C GLU A 243 -23.36 9.43 5.04
N SER A 244 -22.99 8.49 5.90
CA SER A 244 -22.33 8.80 7.18
C SER A 244 -20.92 9.40 7.06
N LEU A 245 -20.28 9.33 5.89
CA LEU A 245 -18.96 9.93 5.62
C LEU A 245 -19.04 11.36 5.07
N LYS A 246 -20.25 11.89 4.92
CA LYS A 246 -20.46 13.25 4.42
C LYS A 246 -20.04 14.28 5.45
N ASN A 247 -19.66 15.46 4.95
CA ASN A 247 -19.19 16.56 5.78
C ASN A 247 -20.22 16.96 6.83
N GLU A 248 -21.51 16.98 6.49
CA GLU A 248 -22.59 17.34 7.41
C GLU A 248 -22.69 16.39 8.60
N ALA A 249 -22.47 15.08 8.38
CA ALA A 249 -22.44 14.07 9.44
C ALA A 249 -21.17 14.22 10.28
N LEU A 250 -19.99 14.18 9.65
CA LEU A 250 -18.71 14.20 10.36
C LEU A 250 -18.42 15.54 11.06
N LYS A 251 -18.93 16.66 10.54
CA LYS A 251 -18.78 17.96 11.21
C LYS A 251 -19.52 18.00 12.55
N ALA A 252 -20.63 17.28 12.68
CA ALA A 252 -21.32 17.16 13.96
C ALA A 252 -20.45 16.43 15.01
N ASP A 253 -19.57 15.55 14.54
CA ASP A 253 -18.61 14.79 15.36
C ASP A 253 -17.27 15.53 15.56
N GLY A 254 -17.17 16.79 15.14
CA GLY A 254 -16.01 17.63 15.39
C GLY A 254 -14.87 17.50 14.37
N PHE A 255 -15.09 16.83 13.24
CA PHE A 255 -14.09 16.68 12.19
C PHE A 255 -13.68 18.04 11.60
N LYS A 256 -12.38 18.27 11.50
CA LYS A 256 -11.80 19.39 10.76
C LYS A 256 -11.68 19.02 9.29
N ASN A 257 -12.36 19.78 8.44
CA ASN A 257 -12.41 19.48 7.02
C ASN A 257 -11.34 20.26 6.24
N GLN A 258 -10.54 19.54 5.46
CA GLN A 258 -9.61 20.11 4.49
C GLN A 258 -9.81 19.46 3.11
N ARG A 259 -9.62 20.26 2.06
CA ARG A 259 -9.77 19.82 0.68
C ARG A 259 -8.81 20.54 -0.24
N GLY A 260 -8.25 19.82 -1.21
CA GLY A 260 -7.41 20.39 -2.26
C GLY A 260 -6.62 19.31 -2.99
N ASP A 261 -5.82 19.74 -3.96
CA ASP A 261 -4.82 18.89 -4.61
C ASP A 261 -3.44 19.14 -3.96
N GLY A 262 -2.53 18.17 -4.03
CA GLY A 262 -1.17 18.22 -3.47
C GLY A 262 -1.10 17.75 -2.02
N LYS A 263 -0.40 18.51 -1.16
CA LYS A 263 -0.18 18.13 0.25
C LYS A 263 -1.31 18.63 1.15
N LEU A 264 -1.99 17.70 1.81
CA LEU A 264 -2.97 17.97 2.86
C LEU A 264 -2.42 17.49 4.20
N THR A 265 -2.47 18.34 5.22
CA THR A 265 -1.94 18.00 6.54
C THR A 265 -3.01 18.13 7.61
N GLY A 266 -3.33 17.02 8.29
CA GLY A 266 -4.28 16.94 9.39
C GLY A 266 -3.73 17.48 10.71
N THR A 267 -4.40 17.10 11.78
CA THR A 267 -4.09 17.42 13.17
C THR A 267 -4.18 16.16 14.03
N LEU A 268 -3.83 16.25 15.32
CA LEU A 268 -4.03 15.16 16.29
C LEU A 268 -5.49 14.82 16.64
N GLY A 269 -6.47 15.57 16.12
CA GLY A 269 -7.89 15.34 16.38
C GLY A 269 -8.56 14.72 15.15
N HIS A 270 -9.89 14.62 15.16
CA HIS A 270 -10.63 14.15 13.99
C HIS A 270 -10.43 15.08 12.79
N ASP A 271 -9.90 14.53 11.71
CA ASP A 271 -9.65 15.20 10.45
C ASP A 271 -10.40 14.50 9.30
N ARG A 272 -10.94 15.34 8.42
CA ARG A 272 -11.55 14.95 7.16
C ARG A 272 -10.69 15.55 6.05
N LEU A 273 -9.81 14.73 5.48
CA LEU A 273 -8.86 15.14 4.45
C LEU A 273 -9.35 14.60 3.10
N ILE A 274 -9.65 15.51 2.17
CA ILE A 274 -10.14 15.15 0.82
C ILE A 274 -9.20 15.68 -0.25
N GLY A 275 -8.41 14.77 -0.81
CA GLY A 275 -7.70 14.97 -2.07
C GLY A 275 -8.67 15.21 -3.24
N GLY A 276 -8.15 15.77 -4.31
CA GLY A 276 -8.92 16.09 -5.50
C GLY A 276 -8.49 15.24 -6.68
N LYS A 277 -7.92 15.90 -7.68
CA LYS A 277 -7.39 15.24 -8.87
C LYS A 277 -5.88 15.34 -8.87
N GLY A 278 -5.22 14.28 -9.30
CA GLY A 278 -3.77 14.26 -9.42
C GLY A 278 -3.15 13.57 -8.21
N ASP A 279 -1.84 13.68 -8.09
CA ASP A 279 -1.09 12.94 -7.08
C ASP A 279 -1.08 13.75 -5.77
N ASP A 280 -1.85 13.28 -4.79
CA ASP A 280 -2.04 13.93 -3.49
C ASP A 280 -1.25 13.22 -2.37
N PHE A 281 -0.78 14.01 -1.40
CA PHE A 281 -0.16 13.52 -0.18
C PHE A 281 -1.03 13.91 1.03
N LEU A 282 -1.79 12.95 1.55
CA LEU A 282 -2.62 13.12 2.74
C LEU A 282 -1.86 12.60 3.96
N TYR A 283 -1.67 13.47 4.95
CA TYR A 283 -0.79 13.22 6.08
C TYR A 283 -1.37 13.79 7.37
N VAL A 284 -1.58 12.99 8.41
CA VAL A 284 -2.22 13.47 9.65
C VAL A 284 -1.35 14.43 10.49
N GLY A 285 -0.07 14.59 10.15
CA GLY A 285 0.82 15.58 10.75
C GLY A 285 2.00 14.98 11.52
N ASP A 286 3.07 15.77 11.70
CA ASP A 286 4.30 15.36 12.40
C ASP A 286 4.08 15.10 13.90
N ASP A 287 2.95 15.55 14.46
CA ASP A 287 2.54 15.30 15.84
C ASP A 287 1.76 14.00 16.03
N GLY A 288 1.38 13.32 14.94
CA GLY A 288 0.64 12.06 14.94
C GLY A 288 1.45 10.81 15.31
N PHE A 289 2.76 10.94 15.54
CA PHE A 289 3.64 9.84 15.91
C PHE A 289 4.82 10.29 16.77
N LYS A 290 5.46 9.31 17.41
CA LYS A 290 6.67 9.46 18.20
C LYS A 290 7.60 8.29 17.95
N PHE A 291 8.88 8.49 18.21
CA PHE A 291 9.90 7.49 17.99
C PHE A 291 10.57 7.03 19.28
N GLY A 292 10.72 5.72 19.41
CA GLY A 292 11.64 5.10 20.35
C GLY A 292 13.08 5.04 19.80
N THR A 293 13.96 4.42 20.57
CA THR A 293 15.32 4.10 20.13
C THR A 293 15.36 2.66 19.65
N ALA A 294 15.68 2.45 18.38
CA ALA A 294 15.98 1.12 17.85
C ALA A 294 17.27 0.62 18.50
N LYS A 295 17.34 -0.67 18.83
CA LYS A 295 18.52 -1.29 19.44
C LYS A 295 18.83 -2.60 18.75
N GLY A 296 20.12 -2.85 18.51
CA GLY A 296 20.62 -4.10 17.97
C GLY A 296 21.74 -4.66 18.84
N GLY A 297 21.82 -5.98 18.91
CA GLY A 297 22.83 -6.69 19.70
C GLY A 297 23.43 -7.85 18.92
N GLY A 298 24.74 -8.03 19.02
CA GLY A 298 25.50 -9.03 18.26
C GLY A 298 25.25 -10.50 18.62
N GLY A 299 24.15 -10.86 19.30
CA GLY A 299 23.96 -12.20 19.88
C GLY A 299 22.83 -13.07 19.30
N THR A 300 21.85 -12.52 18.59
CA THR A 300 20.58 -13.27 18.35
C THR A 300 19.91 -13.08 16.98
N GLU A 301 20.39 -12.20 16.10
CA GLU A 301 19.57 -11.75 14.98
C GLU A 301 19.73 -12.56 13.67
N PHE A 302 20.75 -13.42 13.57
CA PHE A 302 20.97 -14.32 12.43
C PHE A 302 21.37 -15.75 12.87
N PRO A 303 21.15 -16.79 12.05
CA PRO A 303 21.48 -18.19 12.36
C PRO A 303 22.98 -18.49 12.49
N PHE A 304 23.86 -17.48 12.49
CA PHE A 304 25.30 -17.63 12.60
C PHE A 304 25.75 -17.37 14.04
N LYS A 305 26.69 -18.19 14.52
CA LYS A 305 27.28 -18.02 15.85
C LYS A 305 28.19 -16.78 15.84
N THR A 306 27.79 -15.73 16.54
CA THR A 306 28.56 -14.53 16.82
C THR A 306 28.79 -14.45 18.33
N ASP A 307 30.00 -14.14 18.76
CA ASP A 307 30.35 -13.91 20.17
C ASP A 307 30.60 -12.43 20.48
N SER A 308 30.28 -11.55 19.55
CA SER A 308 30.51 -10.13 19.76
C SER A 308 29.60 -9.58 20.85
N PRO A 309 30.15 -8.91 21.88
CA PRO A 309 29.36 -8.21 22.89
C PRO A 309 28.74 -6.92 22.31
N GLY A 310 29.05 -6.60 21.05
CA GLY A 310 28.70 -5.36 20.40
C GLY A 310 27.22 -5.01 20.45
N THR A 311 26.93 -3.77 20.80
CA THR A 311 25.57 -3.20 20.82
C THR A 311 25.52 -1.95 19.97
N SER A 312 24.36 -1.69 19.37
CA SER A 312 24.10 -0.41 18.72
C SER A 312 22.72 0.11 19.08
N GLU A 313 22.58 1.41 18.95
CA GLU A 313 21.31 2.10 19.13
C GLU A 313 21.19 3.26 18.14
N LEU A 314 19.96 3.49 17.66
CA LEU A 314 19.68 4.53 16.68
C LEU A 314 18.29 5.10 16.92
N THR A 315 18.22 6.42 17.11
CA THR A 315 16.97 7.13 17.38
C THR A 315 16.60 7.96 16.16
N PRO A 316 15.46 7.67 15.50
CA PRO A 316 14.96 8.49 14.41
C PRO A 316 14.23 9.73 14.91
N THR A 317 14.21 10.73 14.04
CA THR A 317 13.32 11.88 14.08
C THR A 317 12.83 12.14 12.66
N LEU A 318 11.52 12.34 12.48
CA LEU A 318 10.94 12.72 11.20
C LEU A 318 10.24 14.05 11.38
N LYS A 319 10.65 15.06 10.61
CA LYS A 319 10.02 16.38 10.64
C LYS A 319 10.02 17.00 9.26
N ASN A 320 8.87 17.47 8.81
CA ASN A 320 8.69 18.08 7.49
C ASN A 320 9.26 17.21 6.34
N GLY A 321 9.13 15.89 6.44
CA GLY A 321 9.67 14.94 5.46
C GLY A 321 11.19 14.70 5.54
N VAL A 322 11.87 15.27 6.52
CA VAL A 322 13.30 15.02 6.77
C VAL A 322 13.44 13.99 7.88
N LEU A 323 13.97 12.81 7.53
CA LEU A 323 14.30 11.75 8.48
C LEU A 323 15.75 11.90 8.91
N SER A 324 15.98 12.16 10.20
CA SER A 324 17.31 12.24 10.79
C SER A 324 17.49 11.20 11.88
N PHE A 325 18.71 10.70 11.99
CA PHE A 325 19.09 9.69 12.96
C PHE A 325 20.28 10.13 13.80
N THR A 326 20.23 9.80 15.09
CA THR A 326 21.39 9.89 15.98
C THR A 326 21.52 8.61 16.78
N GLY A 327 22.74 8.10 16.88
CA GLY A 327 22.98 6.80 17.49
C GLY A 327 24.46 6.52 17.75
N SER A 328 24.72 5.31 18.22
CA SER A 328 26.07 4.82 18.46
C SER A 328 26.17 3.31 18.30
N TYR A 329 27.38 2.83 18.08
CA TYR A 329 27.76 1.43 18.26
C TYR A 329 28.88 1.36 19.29
N LYS A 330 28.90 0.27 20.08
CA LYS A 330 29.84 0.06 21.19
C LYS A 330 30.28 -1.39 21.25
N ASP A 331 31.55 -1.58 21.57
CA ASP A 331 32.17 -2.90 21.81
C ASP A 331 32.04 -3.87 20.64
N PHE A 332 32.08 -3.37 19.40
CA PHE A 332 32.10 -4.22 18.21
C PHE A 332 33.49 -4.87 18.06
N ASP A 333 33.55 -6.16 17.74
CA ASP A 333 34.83 -6.81 17.43
C ASP A 333 35.33 -6.45 16.03
N GLY A 334 34.41 -6.01 15.15
CA GLY A 334 34.75 -5.44 13.86
C GLY A 334 34.28 -4.00 13.66
N ALA A 335 35.15 -3.14 13.13
CA ALA A 335 34.77 -1.78 12.76
C ALA A 335 33.81 -1.78 11.55
N PRO A 336 32.81 -0.86 11.48
CA PRO A 336 31.94 -0.74 10.31
C PRO A 336 32.72 -0.47 9.02
N LEU A 337 32.30 -1.08 7.90
CA LEU A 337 32.98 -0.93 6.61
C LEU A 337 33.02 0.55 6.16
N PHE A 338 34.16 0.99 5.62
CA PHE A 338 34.40 2.36 5.14
C PHE A 338 34.26 3.45 6.23
N SER A 339 34.37 3.09 7.50
CA SER A 339 34.27 4.04 8.62
C SER A 339 35.63 4.62 9.07
N GLN A 340 36.74 4.04 8.63
CA GLN A 340 38.10 4.41 9.05
C GLN A 340 38.93 4.99 7.88
N GLY A 341 38.28 5.43 6.80
CA GLY A 341 38.93 6.04 5.63
C GLY A 341 39.44 5.04 4.59
N GLU A 342 38.99 3.80 4.67
CA GLU A 342 39.29 2.72 3.74
C GLU A 342 38.74 3.06 2.34
N LYS A 343 39.51 2.75 1.31
CA LYS A 343 39.10 2.92 -0.10
C LYS A 343 38.87 1.59 -0.82
N GLU A 344 39.32 0.51 -0.20
CA GLU A 344 39.27 -0.85 -0.72
C GLU A 344 38.97 -1.79 0.44
N LEU A 345 38.46 -2.97 0.13
CA LEU A 345 38.16 -4.00 1.12
C LEU A 345 39.45 -4.55 1.75
N ASP A 346 39.45 -4.83 3.06
CA ASP A 346 40.56 -5.54 3.72
C ASP A 346 40.81 -6.90 3.02
N PRO A 347 42.04 -7.22 2.57
CA PRO A 347 42.36 -8.50 1.95
C PRO A 347 42.08 -9.73 2.81
N ASN A 348 42.00 -9.57 4.14
CA ASN A 348 41.69 -10.62 5.10
C ASN A 348 40.20 -10.68 5.46
N ALA A 349 39.36 -9.79 4.91
CA ALA A 349 37.92 -9.82 5.15
C ALA A 349 37.35 -11.19 4.76
N LYS A 350 36.62 -11.80 5.69
CA LYS A 350 35.95 -13.09 5.47
C LYS A 350 34.45 -12.91 5.59
N ILE A 351 33.71 -13.64 4.76
CA ILE A 351 32.27 -13.84 4.97
C ILE A 351 32.06 -15.17 5.69
N LEU A 352 31.41 -15.18 6.86
CA LEU A 352 31.18 -16.41 7.64
C LEU A 352 30.22 -17.38 6.94
N SER A 353 29.38 -16.89 6.02
CA SER A 353 28.55 -17.72 5.11
C SER A 353 29.34 -18.35 3.95
N GLY A 354 30.61 -18.00 3.75
CA GLY A 354 31.48 -18.54 2.70
C GLY A 354 31.30 -17.90 1.30
N ALA A 355 30.50 -16.84 1.20
CA ALA A 355 30.39 -16.06 -0.03
C ALA A 355 31.69 -15.29 -0.36
N ASP A 356 31.82 -14.83 -1.62
CA ASP A 356 32.94 -14.00 -2.06
C ASP A 356 32.79 -12.55 -1.55
N PRO A 357 33.71 -12.05 -0.69
CA PRO A 357 33.70 -10.68 -0.20
C PRO A 357 33.68 -9.64 -1.32
N LYS A 358 34.42 -9.90 -2.42
CA LYS A 358 34.49 -8.98 -3.55
C LYS A 358 33.16 -8.89 -4.30
N ALA A 359 32.43 -10.01 -4.45
CA ALA A 359 31.12 -10.02 -5.08
C ALA A 359 30.08 -9.20 -4.29
N LEU A 360 30.13 -9.24 -2.95
CA LEU A 360 29.27 -8.38 -2.12
C LEU A 360 29.67 -6.91 -2.26
N THR A 361 30.95 -6.56 -2.14
CA THR A 361 31.40 -5.17 -2.30
C THR A 361 31.10 -4.63 -3.69
N ASP A 362 31.37 -5.38 -4.76
CA ASP A 362 31.05 -4.99 -6.12
C ASP A 362 29.52 -4.85 -6.32
N GLY A 363 28.70 -5.57 -5.54
CA GLY A 363 27.25 -5.36 -5.45
C GLY A 363 26.87 -4.08 -4.72
N PHE A 364 27.46 -3.82 -3.55
CA PHE A 364 27.29 -2.59 -2.77
C PHE A 364 27.68 -1.34 -3.56
N LEU A 365 28.77 -1.40 -4.33
CA LEU A 365 29.26 -0.31 -5.18
C LEU A 365 28.39 -0.08 -6.44
N LYS A 366 27.44 -0.98 -6.74
CA LYS A 366 26.48 -0.87 -7.86
C LYS A 366 25.12 -0.31 -7.43
N VAL A 367 24.90 -0.10 -6.13
CA VAL A 367 23.71 0.58 -5.63
C VAL A 367 23.73 2.02 -6.17
N PRO A 368 22.57 2.61 -6.55
CA PRO A 368 22.49 4.02 -6.87
C PRO A 368 23.21 4.84 -5.81
N VAL A 369 23.99 5.85 -6.23
CA VAL A 369 24.58 6.80 -5.28
C VAL A 369 23.44 7.34 -4.42
N ASP A 370 23.64 7.27 -3.10
CA ASP A 370 22.74 7.86 -2.11
C ASP A 370 22.33 9.27 -2.58
N LYS A 371 21.01 9.55 -2.55
CA LYS A 371 20.46 10.74 -3.21
C LYS A 371 21.03 12.02 -2.60
N GLU A 372 21.36 11.99 -1.32
CA GLU A 372 21.97 13.06 -0.55
C GLU A 372 23.50 13.14 -0.73
N GLY A 373 24.09 12.19 -1.46
CA GLY A 373 25.51 12.16 -1.80
C GLY A 373 26.39 11.64 -0.67
N ASN A 374 25.82 10.93 0.31
CA ASN A 374 26.59 10.33 1.39
C ASN A 374 27.62 9.34 0.85
N ALA A 375 28.80 9.30 1.49
CA ALA A 375 29.83 8.34 1.16
C ALA A 375 29.34 6.92 1.45
N ILE A 376 29.81 5.96 0.64
CA ILE A 376 29.49 4.54 0.84
C ILE A 376 29.96 4.11 2.22
N SER A 377 29.09 3.38 2.90
CA SER A 377 29.26 3.00 4.30
C SER A 377 28.74 1.58 4.54
N GLY A 378 29.40 0.86 5.44
CA GLY A 378 28.93 -0.42 5.98
C GLY A 378 27.62 -0.30 6.75
N THR A 379 27.23 0.91 7.11
CA THR A 379 25.96 1.22 7.78
C THR A 379 24.99 1.81 6.78
N HIS A 380 23.86 1.13 6.57
CA HIS A 380 22.90 1.57 5.56
C HIS A 380 21.46 1.12 5.83
N LEU A 381 20.52 1.89 5.28
CA LEU A 381 19.08 1.69 5.39
C LEU A 381 18.60 0.70 4.34
N HIS A 382 17.70 -0.21 4.73
CA HIS A 382 17.04 -1.17 3.86
C HIS A 382 15.52 -1.02 3.95
N PHE A 383 14.82 -1.46 2.90
CA PHE A 383 13.37 -1.65 2.93
C PHE A 383 13.04 -3.13 3.16
N SER A 384 12.65 -3.45 4.39
CA SER A 384 12.01 -4.70 4.75
C SER A 384 11.40 -4.61 6.14
N THR A 385 10.40 -5.43 6.42
CA THR A 385 10.09 -5.78 7.80
C THR A 385 11.18 -6.67 8.37
N ALA A 386 11.50 -6.43 9.63
CA ALA A 386 12.32 -7.31 10.44
C ALA A 386 11.94 -7.13 11.92
N GLY A 387 11.86 -8.26 12.62
CA GLY A 387 11.59 -8.27 14.05
C GLY A 387 10.13 -8.04 14.45
N ASP A 388 9.14 -8.28 13.57
CA ASP A 388 7.72 -8.29 13.94
C ASP A 388 6.95 -9.47 13.32
N ASN A 389 5.63 -9.54 13.58
CA ASN A 389 4.76 -10.62 13.14
C ASN A 389 4.66 -10.79 11.60
N ARG A 390 5.06 -9.77 10.82
CA ARG A 390 5.10 -9.80 9.36
C ARG A 390 6.30 -10.58 8.82
N GLY A 391 7.32 -10.79 9.66
CA GLY A 391 8.48 -11.64 9.38
C GLY A 391 9.78 -10.86 9.15
N ASN A 392 10.86 -11.61 8.91
CA ASN A 392 12.17 -11.07 8.59
C ASN A 392 12.49 -11.39 7.13
N PHE A 393 12.49 -10.38 6.27
CA PHE A 393 12.94 -10.54 4.89
C PHE A 393 14.29 -9.84 4.72
N ALA A 394 15.28 -10.58 4.23
CA ALA A 394 16.55 -10.00 3.85
C ALA A 394 16.41 -9.48 2.42
N ASP A 395 15.80 -8.30 2.27
CA ASP A 395 15.98 -7.57 1.02
C ASP A 395 17.27 -6.76 1.09
N ALA A 396 18.07 -6.85 0.02
CA ALA A 396 19.38 -6.21 -0.10
C ALA A 396 19.29 -4.83 -0.76
N THR A 397 18.08 -4.26 -0.87
CA THR A 397 17.89 -2.93 -1.44
C THR A 397 18.37 -1.88 -0.45
N VAL A 398 19.62 -1.47 -0.62
CA VAL A 398 20.19 -0.32 0.07
C VAL A 398 19.51 0.95 -0.41
N VAL A 399 18.91 1.67 0.54
CA VAL A 399 18.14 2.89 0.29
C VAL A 399 18.99 4.13 0.53
N ARG A 400 19.80 4.14 1.61
CA ARG A 400 20.64 5.28 2.03
C ARG A 400 21.88 4.82 2.82
N TYR A 401 22.96 5.58 2.77
CA TYR A 401 24.17 5.35 3.57
C TYR A 401 24.23 6.25 4.81
N PHE A 402 24.79 5.75 5.90
CA PHE A 402 25.00 6.51 7.14
C PHE A 402 26.44 6.94 7.28
N GLU A 403 26.64 8.10 7.91
CA GLU A 403 27.92 8.51 8.42
C GLU A 403 28.27 7.74 9.68
N ASN A 404 29.45 7.12 9.69
CA ASN A 404 30.05 6.48 10.85
C ASN A 404 31.22 7.34 11.30
N THR A 405 31.21 7.79 12.55
CA THR A 405 32.34 8.50 13.15
C THR A 405 32.92 7.68 14.30
N PRO A 406 34.05 6.98 14.10
CA PRO A 406 34.70 6.22 15.16
C PRO A 406 35.10 7.14 16.34
N THR A 407 34.78 6.71 17.56
CA THR A 407 35.26 7.34 18.80
C THR A 407 36.46 6.61 19.38
N ASP A 408 36.54 5.31 19.13
CA ASP A 408 37.68 4.45 19.40
C ASP A 408 37.71 3.29 18.38
N ALA A 409 38.52 2.26 18.65
CA ALA A 409 38.68 1.15 17.72
C ALA A 409 37.42 0.26 17.59
N LYS A 410 36.60 0.15 18.65
CA LYS A 410 35.43 -0.73 18.74
C LYS A 410 34.09 0.02 18.83
N SER A 411 34.12 1.35 18.92
CA SER A 411 32.94 2.19 19.17
C SER A 411 32.93 3.45 18.31
N GLY A 412 31.74 4.01 18.09
CA GLY A 412 31.56 5.25 17.35
C GLY A 412 30.13 5.75 17.35
N THR A 413 29.92 6.91 16.72
CA THR A 413 28.59 7.50 16.52
C THR A 413 28.07 7.23 15.12
N LEU A 414 26.74 7.14 15.01
CA LEU A 414 26.00 6.94 13.78
C LEU A 414 25.12 8.15 13.52
N SER A 415 25.15 8.70 12.31
CA SER A 415 24.27 9.78 11.88
C SER A 415 23.84 9.63 10.42
N GLY A 416 22.67 10.15 10.11
CA GLY A 416 22.14 10.22 8.76
C GLY A 416 20.98 11.21 8.72
N THR A 417 20.90 11.99 7.65
CA THR A 417 19.81 12.94 7.41
C THR A 417 19.38 12.79 5.95
N PHE A 418 18.11 12.46 5.75
CA PHE A 418 17.57 12.08 4.45
C PHE A 418 16.28 12.84 4.16
N GLU A 419 16.15 13.36 2.94
CA GLU A 419 14.90 13.94 2.46
C GLU A 419 14.04 12.82 1.88
N LEU A 420 12.91 12.54 2.53
CA LEU A 420 12.02 11.48 2.15
C LEU A 420 10.91 11.97 1.22
N SER A 421 10.72 11.27 0.10
CA SER A 421 9.46 11.28 -0.66
C SER A 421 8.27 10.87 0.22
N PRO A 422 7.03 11.23 -0.15
CA PRO A 422 5.84 10.76 0.55
C PRO A 422 5.81 9.23 0.74
N GLU A 423 6.17 8.46 -0.29
CA GLU A 423 6.17 7.00 -0.26
C GLU A 423 7.24 6.45 0.69
N GLU A 424 8.41 7.09 0.75
CA GLU A 424 9.46 6.77 1.74
C GLU A 424 8.99 7.09 3.17
N GLN A 425 8.25 8.19 3.38
CA GLN A 425 7.66 8.52 4.68
C GLN A 425 6.62 7.47 5.08
N ALA A 426 5.76 7.07 4.16
CA ALA A 426 4.76 6.02 4.39
C ALA A 426 5.44 4.69 4.74
N ALA A 427 6.47 4.29 3.99
CA ALA A 427 7.23 3.07 4.28
C ALA A 427 7.92 3.08 5.64
N PHE A 428 8.58 4.19 5.98
CA PHE A 428 9.21 4.35 7.28
C PHE A 428 8.18 4.28 8.42
N LEU A 429 7.07 5.02 8.29
CA LEU A 429 6.04 5.06 9.31
C LEU A 429 5.24 3.74 9.40
N GLY A 430 5.13 2.99 8.30
CA GLY A 430 4.59 1.63 8.30
C GLY A 430 5.53 0.58 8.89
N GLY A 431 6.72 1.00 9.34
CA GLY A 431 7.73 0.16 9.97
C GLY A 431 8.38 -0.85 9.02
N ASN A 432 8.57 -0.45 7.77
CA ASN A 432 9.13 -1.29 6.70
C ASN A 432 10.61 -0.98 6.42
N LEU A 433 11.29 -0.27 7.32
CA LEU A 433 12.71 0.05 7.18
C LEU A 433 13.52 -0.52 8.35
N TYR A 434 14.76 -0.90 8.06
CA TYR A 434 15.75 -1.28 9.08
C TYR A 434 17.13 -0.77 8.67
N VAL A 435 17.98 -0.50 9.65
CA VAL A 435 19.41 -0.25 9.42
C VAL A 435 20.19 -1.51 9.66
N ASN A 436 21.17 -1.72 8.80
CA ASN A 436 22.15 -2.78 8.94
C ASN A 436 23.54 -2.19 9.11
N ILE A 437 24.34 -2.78 9.98
CA ILE A 437 25.76 -2.43 10.17
C ILE A 437 26.60 -3.65 9.81
N HIS A 438 27.33 -3.54 8.71
CA HIS A 438 28.34 -4.52 8.32
C HIS A 438 29.73 -4.08 8.77
N SER A 439 30.46 -4.98 9.42
CA SER A 439 31.86 -4.82 9.80
C SER A 439 32.78 -5.74 9.00
N ASN A 440 34.04 -5.34 8.87
CA ASN A 440 35.04 -6.10 8.10
C ASN A 440 36.48 -6.08 8.64
N ILE A 441 36.82 -5.16 9.54
CA ILE A 441 38.18 -5.04 10.11
C ILE A 441 38.20 -5.72 11.47
N ASP A 442 39.12 -6.67 11.66
CA ASP A 442 39.35 -7.34 12.95
C ASP A 442 40.11 -6.50 13.94
N VAL A 443 39.36 -5.84 14.81
CA VAL A 443 39.91 -4.85 15.73
C VAL A 443 40.70 -5.51 16.86
N ASP A 444 40.29 -6.69 17.33
CA ASP A 444 41.02 -7.41 18.39
C ASP A 444 41.90 -8.56 17.87
N GLY A 445 41.77 -8.92 16.60
CA GLY A 445 42.68 -9.85 15.92
C GLY A 445 42.49 -11.31 16.33
N ASP A 446 41.33 -11.65 16.90
CA ASP A 446 41.00 -13.01 17.31
C ASP A 446 40.55 -13.90 16.13
N GLY A 447 40.43 -13.30 14.94
CA GLY A 447 40.03 -13.92 13.69
C GLY A 447 38.52 -13.85 13.39
N ARG A 448 37.74 -13.06 14.13
CA ARG A 448 36.26 -13.07 14.07
C ARG A 448 35.57 -11.84 13.55
N ALA A 449 36.27 -10.79 13.12
CA ALA A 449 35.57 -9.61 12.56
C ALA A 449 35.09 -9.75 11.12
N GLY A 450 34.69 -10.95 10.73
CA GLY A 450 34.11 -11.22 9.44
C GLY A 450 32.73 -10.59 9.28
N PHE A 451 32.35 -10.37 8.03
CA PHE A 451 30.94 -10.28 7.67
C PHE A 451 30.28 -11.63 7.98
N ALA A 452 29.35 -11.79 8.93
CA ALA A 452 28.68 -13.11 9.03
C ALA A 452 27.79 -13.46 7.81
N THR A 453 27.19 -12.51 7.09
CA THR A 453 25.91 -11.84 7.44
C THR A 453 25.69 -11.65 8.95
N GLY A 454 26.64 -10.95 9.58
CA GLY A 454 26.83 -10.79 11.02
C GLY A 454 26.56 -9.35 11.32
N GLU A 455 25.27 -9.12 11.50
CA GLU A 455 24.64 -7.84 11.36
C GLU A 455 24.23 -7.39 12.74
N ASN A 456 24.65 -6.19 13.11
CA ASN A 456 23.89 -5.46 14.11
C ASN A 456 22.77 -4.74 13.36
N ARG A 457 21.54 -5.20 13.55
CA ARG A 457 20.38 -4.67 12.86
C ARG A 457 19.52 -3.85 13.83
N LEU A 458 19.01 -2.76 13.30
CA LEU A 458 18.23 -1.75 13.99
C LEU A 458 16.90 -1.63 13.27
N ASN A 459 15.87 -2.27 13.80
CA ASN A 459 14.54 -2.33 13.18
C ASN A 459 13.72 -1.11 13.58
N PHE A 460 13.06 -0.46 12.61
CA PHE A 460 12.11 0.63 12.87
C PHE A 460 10.67 0.13 12.80
N ASN A 461 10.39 -0.99 13.45
CA ASN A 461 9.05 -1.60 13.49
C ASN A 461 8.08 -0.80 14.39
N LYS A 462 6.87 -1.32 14.62
CA LYS A 462 5.83 -0.66 15.44
C LYS A 462 6.21 -0.48 16.94
N ASP A 463 7.28 -1.11 17.42
CA ASP A 463 7.80 -0.82 18.77
C ASP A 463 8.58 0.50 18.81
N VAL A 464 9.23 0.85 17.69
CA VAL A 464 10.01 2.08 17.53
C VAL A 464 9.16 3.21 16.95
N VAL A 465 8.37 2.95 15.92
CA VAL A 465 7.44 3.92 15.33
C VAL A 465 6.09 3.77 16.01
N GLN A 466 5.70 4.76 16.81
CA GLN A 466 4.47 4.71 17.60
C GLN A 466 3.55 5.85 17.22
N PHE A 467 2.37 5.52 16.66
CA PHE A 467 1.33 6.50 16.41
C PHE A 467 0.66 6.95 17.72
N ALA A 468 0.11 8.17 17.71
CA ALA A 468 -0.30 8.92 18.91
C ALA A 468 -1.79 8.87 19.24
#